data_AF-A0A6A2XKC5-F1
#
_entry.id   AF-A0A6A2XKC5-F1
#
_cell.length_a   1.000
_cell.length_b   1.000
_cell.length_c   1.000
_cell.angle_alpha   90.00
_cell.angle_beta   90.00
_cell.angle_gamma   90.00
#
_symmetry.space_group_name_H-M   'P 1'
#
loop_
_entity.id
_entity.type
_entity.pdbx_description
1 polymer ?
#
loop_
_entity_poly.entity_id
_entity_poly.type
_entity_poly.pdbx_seq_one_letter_code
_entity_poly.pdbx_strand_id
1 'polypeptide(L)'
;MKIEIQEFFKLPLDEKMVFSKIPDDSEGYGQGLGRVSEDDMLDWNNRLYLVALFVSLRNMRLWLTNPPSFRESFKKYLMVLHEVMI
;
A
#
# COMPACT_ATOMS: atom_id res chain seq x y z
N MET A 1 -3.83 -0.15 -12.99
CA MET A 1 -3.69 0.33 -11.59
C MET A 1 -4.98 0.38 -10.78
N LYS A 2 -6.04 1.06 -11.24
CA LYS A 2 -7.26 1.20 -10.42
C LYS A 2 -7.95 -0.14 -10.16
N ILE A 3 -8.02 -1.00 -11.19
CA ILE A 3 -8.66 -2.32 -11.12
C ILE A 3 -7.92 -3.21 -10.11
N GLU A 4 -6.59 -3.23 -10.17
CA GLU A 4 -5.75 -4.09 -9.36
C GLU A 4 -5.85 -3.74 -7.87
N ILE A 5 -5.95 -2.44 -7.55
CA ILE A 5 -6.21 -1.98 -6.19
C ILE A 5 -7.62 -2.40 -5.75
N GLN A 6 -8.63 -2.25 -6.61
CA GLN A 6 -9.99 -2.69 -6.30
C GLN A 6 -10.06 -4.20 -6.04
N GLU A 7 -9.38 -5.02 -6.84
CA GLU A 7 -9.28 -6.46 -6.66
C GLU A 7 -8.61 -6.81 -5.34
N PHE A 8 -7.51 -6.14 -4.99
CA PHE A 8 -6.87 -6.30 -3.70
C PHE A 8 -7.81 -6.01 -2.53
N PHE A 9 -8.56 -4.91 -2.55
CA PHE A 9 -9.46 -4.57 -1.45
C PHE A 9 -10.67 -5.53 -1.34
N LYS A 10 -11.03 -6.21 -2.43
CA LYS A 10 -12.05 -7.28 -2.45
C LYS A 10 -11.56 -8.60 -1.86
N LEU A 11 -10.25 -8.79 -1.67
CA LEU A 11 -9.72 -10.01 -1.06
C LEU A 11 -10.22 -10.17 0.39
N PRO A 12 -10.26 -11.41 0.91
CA PRO A 12 -10.48 -11.69 2.32
C PRO A 12 -9.54 -10.90 3.23
N LEU A 13 -9.98 -10.65 4.46
CA LEU A 13 -9.16 -9.89 5.43
C LEU A 13 -7.82 -10.58 5.68
N ASP A 14 -7.79 -11.90 5.84
CA ASP A 14 -6.56 -12.66 6.12
C ASP A 14 -5.49 -12.46 5.06
N GLU A 15 -5.89 -12.45 3.78
CA GLU A 15 -4.96 -12.17 2.66
C GLU A 15 -4.43 -10.74 2.70
N LYS A 16 -5.26 -9.77 3.08
CA LYS A 16 -4.84 -8.36 3.23
C LYS A 16 -3.94 -8.15 4.44
N MET A 17 -4.16 -8.89 5.52
CA MET A 17 -3.37 -8.81 6.75
C MET A 17 -1.94 -9.33 6.59
N VAL A 18 -1.65 -10.13 5.56
CA VAL A 18 -0.25 -10.47 5.17
C VAL A 18 0.56 -9.21 4.86
N PHE A 19 -0.09 -8.17 4.37
CA PHE A 19 0.54 -6.89 4.04
C PHE A 19 0.47 -5.89 5.20
N SER A 20 0.09 -6.33 6.40
CA SER A 20 -0.13 -5.44 7.54
C SER A 20 1.11 -4.62 7.90
N LYS A 21 0.87 -3.42 8.42
CA LYS A 21 1.95 -2.58 8.98
C LYS A 21 2.64 -3.32 10.13
N ILE A 22 3.96 -3.29 10.13
CA ILE A 22 4.78 -3.83 11.22
C ILE A 22 5.07 -2.69 12.22
N PRO A 23 5.15 -2.96 13.53
CA PRO A 23 5.64 -1.98 14.48
C PRO A 23 7.00 -1.43 14.00
N ASP A 24 7.12 -0.10 13.93
CA ASP A 24 8.30 0.64 13.40
C ASP A 24 8.36 0.82 11.87
N ASP A 25 7.42 0.26 11.09
CA ASP A 25 7.28 0.54 9.65
C ASP A 25 6.02 1.35 9.37
N SER A 26 6.17 2.38 8.53
CA SER A 26 5.06 3.23 8.09
C SER A 26 4.28 2.60 6.92
N GLU A 27 4.92 1.69 6.17
CA GLU A 27 4.38 0.99 5.02
C GLU A 27 3.55 -0.24 5.40
N GLY A 28 2.54 -0.52 4.59
CA GLY A 28 1.66 -1.67 4.73
C GLY A 28 0.18 -1.31 4.79
N TYR A 29 -0.62 -2.35 4.93
CA TYR A 29 -2.07 -2.36 5.06
C TYR A 29 -2.49 -2.12 6.51
N GLY A 30 -3.48 -1.25 6.71
CA GLY A 30 -4.05 -0.93 8.01
C GLY A 30 -3.89 0.52 8.39
N GLN A 31 -4.64 0.92 9.42
CA GLN A 31 -4.49 2.22 10.07
C GLN A 31 -3.20 2.22 10.90
N GLY A 32 -2.52 3.36 11.00
CA GLY A 32 -1.23 3.44 11.68
C GLY A 32 -1.31 2.93 13.12
N LEU A 33 -0.32 2.13 13.53
CA LEU A 33 -0.21 1.56 14.89
C LEU A 33 0.23 2.59 15.96
N GLY A 34 0.19 3.88 15.64
CA GLY A 34 0.55 4.95 16.58
C GLY A 34 -0.40 4.98 17.76
N ARG A 35 0.07 5.52 18.90
CA ARG A 35 -0.79 5.78 20.07
C ARG A 35 -1.98 6.64 19.62
N VAL A 36 -3.13 6.00 19.46
CA VAL A 36 -4.41 6.69 19.37
C VAL A 36 -4.64 7.24 20.77
N SER A 37 -4.45 8.54 20.95
CA SER A 37 -4.95 9.20 22.15
C SER A 37 -6.48 9.14 22.14
N GLU A 38 -7.12 9.24 23.30
CA GLU A 38 -8.59 9.19 23.37
C GLU A 38 -9.27 10.30 22.55
N ASP A 39 -8.52 11.36 22.20
CA ASP A 39 -8.96 12.48 21.38
C ASP A 39 -8.66 12.32 19.88
N ASP A 40 -7.91 11.28 19.47
CA ASP A 40 -7.59 11.08 18.06
C ASP A 40 -8.78 10.49 17.30
N MET A 41 -9.43 11.34 16.49
CA MET A 41 -10.46 10.90 15.56
C MET A 41 -9.85 9.98 14.50
N LEU A 42 -10.29 8.72 14.47
CA LEU A 42 -9.90 7.76 13.45
C LEU A 42 -10.70 7.99 12.17
N ASP A 43 -10.00 8.07 11.04
CA ASP A 43 -10.66 8.10 9.74
C ASP A 43 -11.42 6.79 9.49
N TRP A 44 -12.61 6.89 8.89
CA TRP A 44 -13.34 5.73 8.35
C TRP A 44 -12.74 5.29 7.02
N ASN A 45 -11.53 4.73 7.05
CA ASN A 45 -10.90 4.15 5.86
C ASN A 45 -9.98 2.96 6.20
N ASN A 46 -9.77 2.10 5.21
CA ASN A 46 -8.67 1.16 5.18
C ASN A 46 -7.60 1.71 4.24
N ARG A 47 -6.34 1.75 4.69
CA ARG A 47 -5.24 2.31 3.91
C ARG A 47 -4.20 1.24 3.60
N LEU A 48 -3.70 1.25 2.36
CA LEU A 48 -2.45 0.59 1.97
C LEU A 48 -1.45 1.70 1.66
N TYR A 49 -0.37 1.78 2.43
CA TYR A 49 0.68 2.78 2.24
C TYR A 49 1.94 2.11 1.70
N LEU A 50 2.48 2.63 0.59
CA LEU A 50 3.64 2.08 -0.10
C LEU A 50 4.58 3.21 -0.54
N VAL A 51 5.87 3.06 -0.26
CA VAL A 51 6.93 3.89 -0.81
C VAL A 51 7.23 3.41 -2.23
N ALA A 52 7.05 4.32 -3.18
CA ALA A 52 7.10 3.98 -4.60
C ALA A 52 8.26 4.63 -5.36
N LEU A 53 8.70 5.80 -4.93
CA LEU A 53 9.80 6.56 -5.52
C LEU A 53 11.12 6.11 -4.89
N PHE A 54 12.15 5.96 -5.74
CA PHE A 54 13.44 5.31 -5.46
C PHE A 54 13.38 3.80 -5.33
N VAL A 55 13.97 3.10 -6.31
CA VAL A 55 13.97 1.63 -6.36
C VAL A 55 14.62 1.01 -5.11
N SER A 56 15.63 1.69 -4.55
CA SER A 56 16.36 1.26 -3.36
C SER A 56 15.54 1.29 -2.07
N LEU A 57 14.48 2.10 -2.00
CA LEU A 57 13.64 2.25 -0.80
C LEU A 57 12.39 1.36 -0.85
N ARG A 58 12.16 0.63 -1.94
CA ARG A 58 10.94 -0.16 -2.13
C ARG A 58 10.96 -1.40 -1.26
N ASN A 59 9.96 -1.51 -0.39
CA ASN A 59 9.71 -2.74 0.33
C ASN A 59 8.99 -3.77 -0.56
N MET A 60 9.77 -4.63 -1.24
CA MET A 60 9.24 -5.65 -2.16
C MET A 60 8.33 -6.68 -1.50
N ARG A 61 8.37 -6.83 -0.16
CA ARG A 61 7.43 -7.68 0.59
C ARG A 61 6.00 -7.16 0.46
N LEU A 62 5.82 -5.84 0.40
CA LEU A 62 4.51 -5.20 0.37
C LEU A 62 3.95 -5.04 -1.05
N TRP A 63 4.69 -5.52 -2.06
CA TRP A 63 4.25 -5.51 -3.45
C TRP A 63 3.31 -6.66 -3.71
N LEU A 64 2.04 -6.33 -3.94
CA LEU A 64 0.96 -7.29 -4.14
C LEU A 64 1.34 -8.34 -5.18
N THR A 65 1.18 -9.59 -4.78
CA THR A 65 1.31 -10.78 -5.65
C THR A 65 -0.03 -11.18 -6.25
N ASN A 66 -1.12 -10.77 -5.62
CA ASN A 66 -2.49 -10.94 -6.09
C ASN A 66 -3.19 -9.56 -6.09
N PRO A 67 -3.63 -9.03 -7.24
CA PRO A 67 -3.58 -9.66 -8.58
C PRO A 67 -2.16 -9.67 -9.20
N PRO A 68 -1.83 -10.66 -10.05
CA PRO A 68 -0.49 -10.84 -10.61
C PRO A 68 -0.05 -9.69 -11.53
N SER A 69 -1.00 -8.98 -12.13
CA SER A 69 -0.76 -7.79 -12.97
C SER A 69 -0.31 -6.57 -12.18
N PHE A 70 -0.44 -6.56 -10.85
CA PHE A 70 -0.16 -5.39 -10.02
C PHE A 70 1.25 -4.85 -10.25
N ARG A 71 2.28 -5.70 -10.24
CA ARG A 71 3.68 -5.25 -10.32
C ARG A 71 3.98 -4.52 -11.62
N GLU A 72 3.49 -5.03 -12.75
CA GLU A 72 3.70 -4.40 -14.06
C GLU A 72 2.90 -3.11 -14.19
N SER A 73 1.63 -3.15 -13.78
CA SER A 73 0.75 -1.97 -13.79
C SER A 73 1.29 -0.85 -12.89
N PHE A 74 1.82 -1.20 -11.72
CA PHE A 74 2.38 -0.25 -10.77
C PHE A 74 3.67 0.35 -11.31
N LYS A 75 4.56 -0.47 -11.89
CA LYS A 75 5.77 0.03 -12.54
C LYS A 75 5.46 1.01 -13.68
N LYS A 76 4.52 0.69 -14.57
CA LYS A 76 4.08 1.59 -15.65
C LYS A 76 3.53 2.91 -15.11
N TYR A 77 2.68 2.85 -14.08
CA TYR A 77 2.14 4.04 -13.44
C TYR A 77 3.25 4.92 -12.85
N LEU A 78 4.24 4.33 -12.17
CA LEU A 78 5.35 5.08 -11.58
C LEU A 78 6.28 5.72 -12.62
N MET A 79 6.44 5.11 -13.80
CA MET A 79 7.20 5.72 -14.90
C MET A 79 6.53 7.02 -15.36
N VAL A 80 5.21 6.96 -15.62
CA VAL A 80 4.44 8.15 -16.02
C VAL A 80 4.42 9.20 -14.90
N LEU A 81 4.26 8.77 -13.64
CA LEU A 81 4.28 9.67 -12.49
C LEU A 81 5.62 10.43 -12.40
N HIS A 82 6.74 9.72 -12.60
CA HIS A 82 8.07 10.31 -12.59
C HIS A 82 8.26 11.32 -13.72
N GLU A 83 7.70 11.07 -14.91
CA GLU A 83 7.72 12.04 -16.02
C GLU A 83 6.91 13.31 -15.71
N VAL A 84 5.77 13.18 -15.03
CA VAL A 84 4.90 14.33 -14.67
C VAL A 84 5.47 15.16 -13.51
N MET A 85 6.29 14.55 -12.66
CA MET A 85 6.90 15.24 -11.50
C MET A 85 8.14 16.07 -11.86
N ILE A 86 8.61 16.01 -13.11
CA ILE A 86 9.72 16.80 -13.67
C ILE A 86 9.15 17.92 -14.54
#